data_AF-A0A965RMZ4-F1
#
_entry.id   AF-A0A965RMZ4-F1
#
_cell.length_a   1.000
_cell.length_b   1.000
_cell.length_c   1.000
_cell.angle_alpha   90.00
_cell.angle_beta   90.00
_cell.angle_gamma   90.00
#
_symmetry.space_group_name_H-M   'P 1'
#
loop_
_entity.id
_entity.type
_entity.pdbx_description
1 polymer ?
#
loop_
_entity_poly.entity_id
_entity_poly.type
_entity_poly.pdbx_seq_one_letter_code
_entity_poly.pdbx_strand_id
1 'polypeptide(L)'
;MQSDLFTAWLFLLRWCHVFSGIIWIGHLYFFNFVNVPLQGVLDKEVKPKVNPLLLPRALWWFRWGAMMTFVFGLVLLFSKYGLPGSEGNLWRDADGGLTGRAQWIMMGSTLGTIMWFNVWFVIWPAQRQIITWVKAGQTPPEMPALAKRALLFSRTNAYLSAPMLFCM
;
A
#
# COMPACT_ATOMS: atom_id res chain seq x y z
N MET A 1 31.82 -15.64 0.63
CA MET A 1 30.93 -15.88 1.79
C MET A 1 30.36 -14.52 2.17
N GLN A 2 29.07 -14.27 1.98
CA GLN A 2 28.46 -13.02 2.47
C GLN A 2 28.62 -12.99 4.00
N SER A 3 28.90 -11.82 4.59
CA SER A 3 29.02 -11.73 6.05
C SER A 3 27.68 -12.04 6.71
N ASP A 4 27.71 -12.71 7.87
CA ASP A 4 26.49 -13.07 8.62
C ASP A 4 25.61 -11.84 8.92
N LEU A 5 26.25 -10.67 9.12
CA LEU A 5 25.60 -9.38 9.31
C LEU A 5 24.78 -8.93 8.10
N PHE A 6 25.31 -9.09 6.88
CA PHE A 6 24.59 -8.68 5.68
C PHE A 6 23.38 -9.58 5.42
N THR A 7 23.51 -10.87 5.69
CA THR A 7 22.38 -11.82 5.63
C THR A 7 21.29 -11.44 6.64
N ALA A 8 21.67 -11.13 7.89
CA ALA A 8 20.74 -10.67 8.93
C ALA A 8 20.05 -9.35 8.54
N TRP A 9 20.78 -8.43 7.91
CA TRP A 9 20.23 -7.17 7.39
C TRP A 9 19.16 -7.40 6.31
N LEU A 10 19.44 -8.24 5.32
CA LEU A 10 18.48 -8.58 4.26
C LEU A 10 17.24 -9.29 4.84
N PHE A 11 17.42 -10.14 5.84
CA PHE A 11 16.32 -10.78 6.54
C PHE A 11 15.42 -9.76 7.24
N LEU A 12 16.01 -8.82 8.00
CA LEU A 12 15.28 -7.77 8.68
C LEU A 12 14.50 -6.88 7.71
N LEU A 13 15.13 -6.45 6.61
CA LEU A 13 14.46 -5.66 5.58
C LEU A 13 13.27 -6.40 4.97
N ARG A 14 13.41 -7.71 4.67
CA ARG A 14 12.32 -8.54 4.16
C ARG A 14 11.19 -8.64 5.17
N TRP A 15 11.52 -8.88 6.44
CA TRP A 15 10.52 -8.95 7.50
C TRP A 15 9.74 -7.63 7.62
N CYS A 16 10.44 -6.49 7.63
CA CYS A 16 9.82 -5.17 7.67
C CYS A 16 8.94 -4.89 6.45
N HIS A 17 9.37 -5.29 5.25
CA HIS A 17 8.60 -5.18 4.02
C HIS A 17 7.31 -6.00 4.09
N VAL A 18 7.40 -7.28 4.43
CA VAL A 18 6.26 -8.20 4.52
C VAL A 18 5.28 -7.75 5.61
N PHE A 19 5.78 -7.41 6.81
CA PHE A 19 4.96 -6.94 7.92
C PHE A 19 4.18 -5.67 7.55
N SER A 20 4.85 -4.70 6.94
CA SER A 20 4.21 -3.48 6.46
C SER A 20 3.18 -3.77 5.35
N GLY A 21 3.48 -4.74 4.48
CA GLY A 21 2.60 -5.18 3.40
C GLY A 21 1.31 -5.80 3.93
N ILE A 22 1.40 -6.63 4.97
CA ILE A 22 0.24 -7.18 5.67
C ILE A 22 -0.64 -6.07 6.24
N ILE A 23 -0.04 -5.06 6.90
CA ILE A 23 -0.78 -3.92 7.42
C ILE A 23 -1.47 -3.16 6.29
N TRP A 24 -0.75 -2.87 5.20
CA TRP A 24 -1.28 -2.11 4.08
C TRP A 24 -2.45 -2.83 3.40
N ILE A 25 -2.22 -4.05 2.92
CA ILE A 25 -3.23 -4.81 2.17
C ILE A 25 -4.36 -5.25 3.10
N GLY A 26 -4.07 -5.57 4.37
CA GLY A 26 -5.10 -5.85 5.37
C GLY A 26 -6.06 -4.67 5.55
N HIS A 27 -5.55 -3.44 5.66
CA HIS A 27 -6.40 -2.25 5.74
C HIS A 27 -7.13 -1.97 4.42
N LEU A 28 -6.51 -2.23 3.27
CA LEU A 28 -7.14 -2.09 1.96
C LEU A 28 -8.39 -2.99 1.85
N TYR A 29 -8.27 -4.26 2.27
CA TYR A 29 -9.37 -5.21 2.28
C TYR A 29 -10.40 -4.87 3.35
N PHE A 30 -9.97 -4.48 4.55
CA PHE A 30 -10.88 -3.96 5.57
C PHE A 30 -11.73 -2.80 5.03
N PHE A 31 -11.13 -1.82 4.34
CA PHE A 31 -11.90 -0.70 3.81
C PHE A 31 -12.91 -1.13 2.74
N ASN A 32 -12.50 -1.98 1.80
CA ASN A 32 -13.34 -2.33 0.65
C ASN A 32 -14.42 -3.38 0.98
N PHE A 33 -14.08 -4.40 1.76
CA PHE A 33 -14.94 -5.56 1.99
C PHE A 33 -15.69 -5.51 3.32
N VAL A 34 -15.22 -4.73 4.30
CA VAL A 34 -15.86 -4.64 5.63
C VAL A 34 -16.44 -3.26 5.87
N ASN A 35 -15.61 -2.22 5.85
CA ASN A 35 -16.04 -0.88 6.24
C ASN A 35 -17.03 -0.27 5.24
N VAL A 36 -16.77 -0.32 3.93
CA VAL A 36 -17.70 0.29 2.94
C VAL A 36 -19.11 -0.33 3.00
N PRO A 37 -19.28 -1.65 3.02
CA PRO A 37 -20.60 -2.27 3.25
C PRO A 37 -21.22 -1.85 4.58
N LEU A 38 -20.43 -1.85 5.68
CA LEU A 38 -20.89 -1.42 6.99
C LEU A 38 -21.42 0.02 6.99
N GLN A 39 -20.72 0.95 6.32
CA GLN A 39 -21.15 2.35 6.22
C GLN A 39 -22.50 2.51 5.48
N GLY A 40 -22.88 1.55 4.64
CA GLY A 40 -24.18 1.52 3.97
C GLY A 40 -25.34 1.20 4.90
N VAL A 41 -25.10 0.44 5.98
CA VAL A 41 -26.13 0.00 6.93
C VAL A 41 -26.18 0.82 8.23
N LEU A 42 -25.13 1.60 8.53
CA LEU A 42 -25.11 2.44 9.73
C LEU A 42 -26.13 3.59 9.65
N ASP A 43 -26.87 3.81 10.73
CA ASP A 43 -27.78 4.94 10.86
C ASP A 43 -27.05 6.27 11.01
N LYS A 44 -27.75 7.36 10.66
CA LYS A 44 -27.23 8.73 10.74
C LYS A 44 -26.80 9.13 12.15
N GLU A 45 -27.35 8.52 13.20
CA GLU A 45 -26.99 8.77 14.60
C GLU A 45 -25.74 8.02 15.05
N VAL A 46 -25.41 6.89 14.40
CA VAL A 46 -24.28 6.02 14.79
C VAL A 46 -23.00 6.45 14.08
N LYS A 47 -23.08 6.87 12.80
CA LYS A 47 -21.90 7.30 12.01
C LYS A 47 -21.04 8.36 12.72
N PRO A 48 -21.60 9.41 13.35
CA PRO A 48 -20.80 10.41 14.06
C PRO A 48 -20.11 9.86 15.31
N LYS A 49 -20.61 8.77 15.90
CA LYS A 49 -19.99 8.11 17.08
C LYS A 49 -18.84 7.19 16.68
N VAL A 50 -18.96 6.50 15.53
CA VAL A 50 -17.99 5.50 15.07
C VAL A 50 -16.89 6.11 14.21
N ASN A 51 -17.25 6.90 13.19
CA ASN A 51 -16.32 7.29 12.12
C ASN A 51 -15.15 8.17 12.58
N PRO A 52 -15.33 9.16 13.48
CA PRO A 52 -14.22 9.94 14.01
C PRO A 52 -13.22 9.12 14.83
N LEU A 53 -13.67 8.00 15.40
CA LEU A 53 -12.81 7.10 16.17
C LEU A 53 -12.15 6.04 15.28
N LEU A 54 -12.86 5.50 14.30
CA LEU A 54 -12.37 4.42 13.46
C LEU A 54 -11.48 4.93 12.31
N LEU A 55 -11.99 5.86 11.49
CA LEU A 55 -11.40 6.16 10.19
C LEU A 55 -10.01 6.82 10.28
N PRO A 56 -9.76 7.82 11.15
CA PRO A 56 -8.43 8.43 11.22
C PRO A 56 -7.33 7.44 11.61
N ARG A 57 -7.65 6.50 12.52
CA ARG A 57 -6.71 5.46 12.97
C ARG A 57 -6.42 4.45 11.86
N ALA A 58 -7.46 3.93 11.22
CA ALA A 58 -7.32 2.99 10.11
C ALA A 58 -6.58 3.63 8.91
N LEU A 59 -6.89 4.89 8.56
CA LEU A 59 -6.25 5.59 7.45
C LEU A 59 -4.78 5.91 7.73
N TRP A 60 -4.41 6.14 8.99
CA TRP A 60 -3.01 6.33 9.36
C TRP A 60 -2.19 5.07 9.09
N TRP A 61 -2.66 3.91 9.56
CA TRP A 61 -1.99 2.62 9.35
C TRP A 61 -1.99 2.22 7.87
N PHE A 62 -3.08 2.46 7.15
CA PHE A 62 -3.15 2.21 5.72
C PHE A 62 -2.11 3.01 4.93
N ARG A 63 -2.02 4.32 5.18
CA ARG A 63 -1.10 5.22 4.48
C ARG A 63 0.37 4.88 4.77
N TRP A 64 0.69 4.71 6.04
CA TRP A 64 2.07 4.46 6.45
C TRP A 64 2.49 3.02 6.19
N GLY A 65 1.59 2.04 6.30
CA GLY A 65 1.82 0.67 5.84
C GLY A 65 2.21 0.64 4.35
N ALA A 66 1.50 1.40 3.51
CA ALA A 66 1.84 1.53 2.10
C ALA A 66 3.24 2.12 1.87
N MET A 67 3.56 3.22 2.57
CA MET A 67 4.88 3.86 2.44
C MET A 67 6.02 2.96 2.92
N MET A 68 5.86 2.33 4.08
CA MET A 68 6.87 1.44 4.65
C MET A 68 7.11 0.23 3.73
N THR A 69 6.05 -0.39 3.23
CA THR A 69 6.16 -1.49 2.26
C THR A 69 6.96 -1.06 1.03
N PHE A 70 6.60 0.09 0.45
CA PHE A 70 7.27 0.62 -0.73
C PHE A 70 8.76 0.90 -0.47
N VAL A 71 9.09 1.62 0.60
CA VAL A 71 10.47 1.99 0.95
C VAL A 71 11.30 0.75 1.29
N PHE A 72 10.81 -0.14 2.17
CA PHE A 72 11.54 -1.36 2.50
C PHE A 72 11.71 -2.29 1.29
N GLY A 73 10.74 -2.33 0.39
CA GLY A 73 10.82 -3.10 -0.85
C GLY A 73 11.91 -2.59 -1.79
N LEU A 74 11.96 -1.27 -1.99
CA LEU A 74 13.04 -0.64 -2.78
C LEU A 74 14.41 -0.86 -2.13
N VAL A 75 14.54 -0.60 -0.82
CA VAL A 75 15.81 -0.78 -0.10
C VAL A 75 16.25 -2.25 -0.15
N LEU A 76 15.33 -3.20 -0.03
CA LEU A 76 15.62 -4.64 -0.16
C LEU A 76 16.09 -4.98 -1.57
N LEU A 77 15.40 -4.50 -2.61
CA LEU A 77 15.74 -4.73 -4.01
C LEU A 77 17.16 -4.21 -4.33
N PHE A 78 17.46 -2.97 -3.94
CA PHE A 78 18.78 -2.37 -4.14
C PHE A 78 19.86 -3.04 -3.28
N SER A 79 19.58 -3.36 -2.02
CA SER A 79 20.55 -4.04 -1.16
C SER A 79 20.92 -5.41 -1.71
N LYS A 80 19.94 -6.14 -2.25
CA LYS A 80 20.11 -7.51 -2.70
C LYS A 80 20.73 -7.64 -4.09
N TYR A 81 20.46 -6.69 -5.00
CA TYR A 81 20.83 -6.82 -6.42
C TYR A 81 21.53 -5.59 -7.01
N GLY A 82 21.58 -4.47 -6.29
CA GLY A 82 22.14 -3.20 -6.78
C GLY A 82 23.52 -2.86 -6.23
N LEU A 83 24.00 -3.57 -5.19
CA LEU A 83 25.30 -3.30 -4.57
C LEU A 83 26.41 -4.18 -5.17
N PRO A 84 27.63 -3.65 -5.37
CA PRO A 84 28.79 -4.46 -5.73
C PRO A 84 29.03 -5.59 -4.71
N GLY A 85 29.10 -6.84 -5.17
CA GLY A 85 29.28 -8.02 -4.31
C GLY A 85 28.00 -8.63 -3.73
N SER A 86 26.82 -8.11 -4.09
CA SER A 86 25.50 -8.71 -3.75
C SER A 86 25.16 -9.94 -4.63
N GLU A 87 24.00 -10.59 -4.41
CA GLU A 87 23.61 -11.85 -5.10
C GLU A 87 23.37 -11.63 -6.60
N GLY A 88 24.44 -11.61 -7.39
CA GLY A 88 24.41 -11.74 -8.85
C GLY A 88 23.60 -10.69 -9.61
N ASN A 89 23.53 -10.87 -10.93
CA ASN A 89 22.83 -9.97 -11.82
C ASN A 89 21.35 -10.39 -11.90
N LEU A 90 20.44 -9.68 -11.22
CA LEU A 90 18.99 -9.91 -11.37
C LEU A 90 18.52 -9.70 -12.81
N TRP A 91 19.23 -8.87 -13.58
CA TRP A 91 18.71 -8.29 -14.82
C TRP A 91 19.12 -9.04 -16.08
N ARG A 92 20.08 -9.97 -16.01
CA ARG A 92 20.63 -10.65 -17.17
C ARG A 92 20.76 -12.16 -16.94
N ASP A 93 20.00 -12.93 -17.70
CA ASP A 93 20.17 -14.38 -17.87
C ASP A 93 21.36 -14.69 -18.79
N ALA A 94 21.70 -15.99 -18.90
CA ALA A 94 22.79 -16.50 -19.74
C ALA A 94 22.66 -16.09 -21.22
N ASP A 95 21.42 -15.94 -21.71
CA ASP A 95 21.12 -15.52 -23.09
C ASP A 95 21.05 -13.99 -23.27
N GLY A 96 21.38 -13.21 -22.22
CA GLY A 96 21.35 -11.74 -22.25
C GLY A 96 19.97 -11.10 -22.06
N GLY A 97 18.91 -11.90 -21.85
CA GLY A 97 17.55 -11.46 -21.54
C GLY A 97 17.29 -11.18 -20.05
N LEU A 98 16.10 -10.68 -19.70
CA LEU A 98 15.69 -10.50 -18.30
C LEU A 98 15.45 -11.85 -17.62
N THR A 99 15.97 -12.01 -16.41
CA THR A 99 15.72 -13.22 -15.61
C THR A 99 14.23 -13.42 -15.36
N GLY A 100 13.75 -14.66 -15.36
CA GLY A 100 12.35 -14.95 -15.01
C GLY A 100 11.97 -14.37 -13.64
N ARG A 101 12.90 -14.38 -12.67
CA ARG A 101 12.73 -13.73 -11.36
C ARG A 101 12.57 -12.22 -11.48
N ALA A 102 13.34 -11.56 -12.35
CA ALA A 102 13.21 -10.13 -12.59
C ALA A 102 11.84 -9.78 -13.16
N GLN A 103 11.32 -10.58 -14.10
CA GLN A 103 10.01 -10.33 -14.70
C GLN A 103 8.89 -10.32 -13.64
N TRP A 104 8.86 -11.32 -12.74
CA TRP A 104 7.90 -11.36 -11.63
C TRP A 104 8.07 -10.17 -10.67
N ILE A 105 9.29 -9.92 -10.20
CA ILE A 105 9.59 -8.80 -9.29
C ILE A 105 9.21 -7.45 -9.91
N MET A 106 9.51 -7.23 -11.19
CA MET A 106 9.15 -6.00 -11.91
C MET A 106 7.64 -5.85 -12.04
N MET A 107 6.92 -6.92 -12.35
CA MET A 107 5.46 -6.90 -12.43
C MET A 107 4.84 -6.57 -11.07
N GLY A 108 5.23 -7.28 -10.01
CA GLY A 108 4.76 -7.03 -8.64
C GLY A 108 5.10 -5.61 -8.18
N SER A 109 6.36 -5.18 -8.32
CA SER A 109 6.80 -3.85 -7.90
C SER A 109 6.13 -2.72 -8.69
N THR A 110 5.85 -2.89 -9.98
CA THR A 110 5.15 -1.87 -10.79
C THR A 110 3.72 -1.70 -10.30
N LEU A 111 2.99 -2.81 -10.11
CA LEU A 111 1.62 -2.77 -9.58
C LEU A 111 1.60 -2.18 -8.16
N GLY A 112 2.54 -2.59 -7.30
CA GLY A 112 2.71 -2.02 -5.96
C GLY A 112 3.01 -0.53 -5.98
N THR A 113 3.82 -0.05 -6.94
CA THR A 113 4.14 1.38 -7.11
C THR A 113 2.90 2.19 -7.50
N ILE A 114 2.13 1.70 -8.47
CA ILE A 114 0.86 2.33 -8.88
C ILE A 114 -0.10 2.41 -7.69
N MET A 115 -0.23 1.31 -6.95
CA MET A 115 -1.09 1.25 -5.78
C MET A 115 -0.63 2.22 -4.68
N TRP A 116 0.66 2.25 -4.37
CA TRP A 116 1.24 3.19 -3.40
C TRP A 116 0.99 4.65 -3.81
N PHE A 117 1.14 4.96 -5.10
CA PHE A 117 0.86 6.28 -5.65
C PHE A 117 -0.61 6.66 -5.44
N ASN A 118 -1.54 5.76 -5.75
CA ASN A 118 -2.96 5.97 -5.51
C ASN A 118 -3.26 6.26 -4.04
N VAL A 119 -2.59 5.59 -3.09
CA VAL A 119 -2.75 5.85 -1.65
C VAL A 119 -2.32 7.27 -1.28
N TRP A 120 -1.11 7.67 -1.66
CA TRP A 120 -0.49 8.91 -1.17
C TRP A 120 -0.94 10.17 -1.92
N PHE A 121 -1.22 10.05 -3.22
CA PHE A 121 -1.49 11.19 -4.08
C PHE A 121 -2.97 11.34 -4.45
N VAL A 122 -3.79 10.30 -4.27
CA VAL A 122 -5.22 10.37 -4.59
C VAL A 122 -6.11 10.15 -3.37
N ILE A 123 -5.96 9.02 -2.68
CA ILE A 123 -6.82 8.63 -1.55
C ILE A 123 -6.56 9.53 -0.35
N TRP A 124 -5.31 9.67 0.08
CA TRP A 124 -4.97 10.44 1.27
C TRP A 124 -5.33 11.93 1.18
N PRO A 125 -5.03 12.67 0.09
CA PRO A 125 -5.40 14.07 -0.02
C PRO A 125 -6.92 14.27 0.03
N ALA A 126 -7.67 13.38 -0.63
CA ALA A 126 -9.14 13.37 -0.59
C ALA A 126 -9.67 13.13 0.84
N GLN A 127 -9.16 12.11 1.53
CA GLN A 127 -9.56 11.79 2.90
C GLN A 127 -9.17 12.90 3.88
N ARG A 128 -7.98 13.51 3.72
CA ARG A 128 -7.53 14.63 4.56
C ARG A 128 -8.51 15.81 4.45
N GLN A 129 -8.94 16.16 3.24
CA GLN A 129 -9.90 17.24 3.02
C GLN A 129 -11.28 16.92 3.62
N ILE A 130 -11.78 15.69 3.43
CA ILE A 130 -13.04 15.25 4.04
C ILE A 130 -12.98 15.33 5.57
N ILE A 131 -11.88 14.85 6.18
CA ILE A 131 -11.69 14.92 7.63
C ILE A 131 -11.68 16.37 8.11
N THR A 132 -11.05 17.30 7.38
CA THR A 132 -11.05 18.72 7.72
C THR A 132 -12.45 19.31 7.73
N TRP A 133 -13.27 19.04 6.70
CA TRP A 133 -14.65 19.52 6.65
C TRP A 133 -15.51 18.93 7.76
N VAL A 134 -15.40 17.62 8.01
CA VAL A 134 -16.12 16.95 9.10
C VAL A 134 -15.75 17.54 10.45
N LYS A 135 -14.46 17.82 10.71
CA LYS A 135 -14.02 18.50 11.95
C LYS A 135 -14.56 19.92 12.06
N ALA A 136 -14.74 20.61 10.94
CA ALA A 136 -15.32 21.95 10.90
C ALA A 136 -16.86 21.96 10.93
N GLY A 137 -17.52 20.80 10.97
CA GLY A 137 -18.98 20.70 10.89
C GLY A 137 -19.56 21.09 9.52
N GLN A 138 -18.73 21.10 8.48
CA GLN A 138 -19.12 21.52 7.13
C GLN A 138 -19.42 20.31 6.23
N THR A 139 -20.44 20.43 5.39
CA THR A 139 -20.80 19.42 4.38
C THR A 139 -20.93 20.08 3.00
N PRO A 140 -19.81 20.43 2.36
CA PRO A 140 -19.85 21.11 1.08
C PRO A 140 -20.35 20.17 -0.05
N PRO A 141 -20.96 20.73 -1.12
CA PRO A 141 -21.54 19.95 -2.22
C PRO A 141 -20.57 19.00 -2.93
N GLU A 142 -19.27 19.32 -2.95
CA GLU A 142 -18.22 18.52 -3.57
C GLU A 142 -17.75 17.32 -2.74
N MET A 143 -18.06 17.27 -1.43
CA MET A 143 -17.63 16.21 -0.53
C MET A 143 -18.01 14.80 -1.03
N PRO A 144 -19.23 14.53 -1.52
CA PRO A 144 -19.60 13.21 -2.04
C PRO A 144 -18.80 12.82 -3.29
N ALA A 145 -18.50 13.76 -4.19
CA ALA A 145 -17.71 13.50 -5.38
C ALA A 145 -16.27 13.12 -5.02
N LEU A 146 -15.68 13.83 -4.05
CA LEU A 146 -14.34 13.55 -3.55
C LEU A 146 -14.26 12.18 -2.85
N ALA A 147 -15.27 11.84 -2.05
CA ALA A 147 -15.38 10.53 -1.40
C ALA A 147 -15.49 9.39 -2.42
N LYS A 148 -16.32 9.57 -3.48
CA LYS A 148 -16.44 8.61 -4.58
C LYS A 148 -15.10 8.42 -5.31
N ARG A 149 -14.35 9.50 -5.57
CA ARG A 149 -13.02 9.41 -6.18
C ARG A 149 -12.06 8.58 -5.32
N ALA A 150 -11.98 8.87 -4.01
CA ALA A 150 -11.14 8.11 -3.10
C ALA A 150 -11.52 6.62 -3.07
N LEU A 151 -12.82 6.31 -3.07
CA LEU A 151 -13.32 4.93 -3.10
C LEU A 151 -12.98 4.21 -4.40
N LEU A 152 -13.10 4.88 -5.56
CA LEU A 152 -12.75 4.28 -6.85
C LEU A 152 -11.29 3.80 -6.85
N PHE A 153 -10.36 4.67 -6.45
CA PHE A 153 -8.95 4.31 -6.37
C PHE A 153 -8.65 3.25 -5.31
N SER A 154 -9.39 3.24 -4.19
CA SER A 154 -9.31 2.17 -3.20
C SER A 154 -9.74 0.82 -3.78
N ARG A 155 -10.80 0.77 -4.57
CA ARG A 155 -11.27 -0.45 -5.24
C ARG A 155 -10.30 -0.90 -6.33
N THR A 156 -9.80 0.02 -7.14
CA THR A 156 -8.75 -0.28 -8.11
C THR A 156 -7.55 -0.92 -7.43
N ASN A 157 -7.07 -0.33 -6.32
CA ASN A 157 -5.99 -0.93 -5.54
C ASN A 157 -6.37 -2.33 -5.02
N ALA A 158 -7.58 -2.55 -4.54
CA ALA A 158 -8.02 -3.86 -4.07
C ALA A 158 -7.95 -4.92 -5.20
N TYR A 159 -8.38 -4.59 -6.41
CA TYR A 159 -8.26 -5.49 -7.56
C TYR A 159 -6.82 -5.70 -8.02
N LEU A 160 -6.00 -4.65 -8.06
CA LEU A 160 -4.59 -4.74 -8.42
C LEU A 160 -3.75 -5.51 -7.38
N SER A 161 -4.20 -5.54 -6.13
CA SER A 161 -3.47 -6.22 -5.04
C SER A 161 -3.32 -7.72 -5.27
N ALA A 162 -4.31 -8.38 -5.87
CA ALA A 162 -4.26 -9.82 -6.14
C ALA A 162 -3.14 -10.22 -7.13
N PRO A 163 -3.09 -9.69 -8.37
CA PRO A 163 -1.98 -9.98 -9.26
C PRO A 163 -0.65 -9.45 -8.73
N MET A 164 -0.65 -8.34 -7.99
CA MET A 164 0.56 -7.84 -7.34
C MET A 164 1.13 -8.84 -6.34
N LEU A 165 0.32 -9.36 -5.41
CA LEU A 165 0.74 -10.37 -4.43
C LEU A 165 1.15 -11.69 -5.07
N PHE A 166 0.53 -12.07 -6.19
CA PHE A 166 0.91 -13.26 -6.94
C PHE A 166 2.31 -13.14 -7.58
N CYS A 167 2.73 -11.92 -7.91
CA CYS A 167 4.01 -11.64 -8.56
C CYS A 167 5.14 -11.29 -7.59
N MET A 168 4.89 -11.25 -6.27
CA MET A 168 5.85 -10.89 -5.23
C MET A 168 6.29 -12.10 -4.41
#